data_AF-A0A524DMG4-F1
#
_entry.id   AF-A0A524DMG4-F1
#
_cell.length_a   1.000
_cell.length_b   1.000
_cell.length_c   1.000
_cell.angle_alpha   90.00
_cell.angle_beta   90.00
_cell.angle_gamma   90.00
#
_symmetry.space_group_name_H-M   'P 1'
#
loop_
_entity.id
_entity.type
_entity.pdbx_description
1 polymer ?
#
loop_
_entity_poly.entity_id
_entity_poly.type
_entity_poly.pdbx_seq_one_letter_code
_entity_poly.pdbx_strand_id
1 'polypeptide(L)'
;MSLDFALKDFYRKRKSNFAYVATIALVIALTEFIIYFSISLGLNIIFRTEIFAHGNIDNEYYFSGAINLVYTQFNTLILTMACILSFLIVVIITTTIVIHKKRDIAIMKALGTLPEKLYEFYLLESYLVFLIGFILGFVLGLGAFGIFMLIMAFLKFKVLFQLDLFFTPILFFSCIIGIFIITGFSLRRIGKQKIAKSFSHDIPYGFDASKKLTLIPRWLTRLGFNVKIAIVNTVRRKNEYFRFIVVFSSIFLIIFTLGLGTLVLNSSTQEWVRKSQGENIVVIGHEDVVENYVDMYAMFSDPTTSVDEDDIDFLESQYLFNRSQLLELEDFDEVDEIEERLIMFSDVEELDGYYYYYGEEGTGGYRVVGEGRDGVYPIIGINHDDLIQDFEIEG
;
A
#
# COMPACT_ATOMS: atom_id res chain seq x y z
N MET A 1 -30.90 25.42 14.17
CA MET A 1 -32.09 24.68 13.68
C MET A 1 -31.73 23.53 12.73
N SER A 2 -30.72 23.65 11.85
CA SER A 2 -30.36 22.60 10.88
C SER A 2 -29.74 21.33 11.49
N LEU A 3 -28.84 21.46 12.48
CA LEU A 3 -28.12 20.31 13.06
C LEU A 3 -29.02 19.44 13.95
N ASP A 4 -29.80 20.04 14.87
CA ASP A 4 -30.76 19.32 15.72
C ASP A 4 -31.81 18.57 14.87
N PHE A 5 -32.28 19.19 13.79
CA PHE A 5 -33.20 18.54 12.86
C PHE A 5 -32.53 17.39 12.08
N ALA A 6 -31.27 17.54 11.66
CA ALA A 6 -30.52 16.48 10.98
C ALA A 6 -30.28 15.27 11.90
N LEU A 7 -29.92 15.50 13.17
CA LEU A 7 -29.78 14.44 14.17
C LEU A 7 -31.10 13.70 14.43
N LYS A 8 -32.21 14.43 14.52
CA LYS A 8 -33.54 13.82 14.67
C LYS A 8 -33.97 13.02 13.45
N ASP A 9 -33.75 13.49 12.23
CA ASP A 9 -34.03 12.71 11.01
C ASP A 9 -33.12 11.47 10.93
N PHE A 10 -31.86 11.60 11.36
CA PHE A 10 -30.93 10.48 11.44
C PHE A 10 -31.42 9.38 12.39
N TYR A 11 -31.86 9.75 13.59
CA TYR A 11 -32.41 8.81 14.57
C TYR A 11 -33.73 8.19 14.07
N ARG A 12 -34.60 8.99 13.43
CA ARG A 12 -35.88 8.52 12.88
C ARG A 12 -35.68 7.46 11.77
N LYS A 13 -34.63 7.58 10.96
CA LYS A 13 -34.30 6.64 9.86
C LYS A 13 -33.14 5.71 10.22
N ARG A 14 -32.96 5.39 11.51
CA ARG A 14 -31.83 4.62 12.05
C ARG A 14 -31.47 3.37 11.26
N LYS A 15 -32.44 2.53 10.85
CA LYS A 15 -32.13 1.27 10.13
C LYS A 15 -31.43 1.51 8.78
N SER A 16 -31.88 2.51 8.01
CA SER A 16 -31.27 2.81 6.70
C SER A 16 -29.95 3.54 6.87
N ASN A 17 -29.89 4.51 7.79
CA ASN A 17 -28.69 5.31 8.00
C ASN A 17 -27.56 4.52 8.68
N PHE A 18 -27.90 3.56 9.54
CA PHE A 18 -26.93 2.67 10.17
C PHE A 18 -26.17 1.82 9.16
N ALA A 19 -26.83 1.33 8.11
CA ALA A 19 -26.15 0.56 7.06
C ALA A 19 -25.05 1.38 6.40
N TYR A 20 -25.33 2.64 6.05
CA TYR A 20 -24.32 3.52 5.46
C TYR A 20 -23.17 3.86 6.41
N VAL A 21 -23.48 4.14 7.69
CA VAL A 21 -22.47 4.38 8.73
C VAL A 21 -21.59 3.13 8.90
N ALA A 22 -22.19 1.95 8.97
CA ALA A 22 -21.46 0.70 9.16
C ALA A 22 -20.54 0.40 7.97
N THR A 23 -20.99 0.65 6.73
CA THR A 23 -20.13 0.49 5.54
C THR A 23 -18.96 1.46 5.56
N ILE A 24 -19.19 2.75 5.85
CA ILE A 24 -18.10 3.73 5.98
C ILE A 24 -17.14 3.30 7.10
N ALA A 25 -17.66 2.90 8.26
CA ALA A 25 -16.85 2.46 9.38
C ALA A 25 -15.99 1.25 9.02
N LEU A 26 -16.53 0.25 8.33
CA LEU A 26 -15.78 -0.95 7.93
C LEU A 26 -14.67 -0.58 6.93
N VAL A 27 -14.98 0.26 5.95
CA VAL A 27 -14.00 0.71 4.94
C VAL A 27 -12.86 1.49 5.60
N ILE A 28 -13.19 2.44 6.49
CA ILE A 28 -12.17 3.18 7.23
C ILE A 28 -11.38 2.24 8.15
N ALA A 29 -12.03 1.34 8.90
CA ALA A 29 -11.36 0.39 9.78
C ALA A 29 -10.34 -0.48 9.04
N LEU A 30 -10.70 -1.00 7.87
CA LEU A 30 -9.81 -1.81 7.04
C LEU A 30 -8.65 -0.96 6.49
N THR A 31 -8.90 0.30 6.12
CA THR A 31 -7.84 1.21 5.66
C THR A 31 -6.86 1.53 6.77
N GLU A 32 -7.36 1.89 7.95
CA GLU A 32 -6.55 2.18 9.15
C GLU A 32 -5.74 0.96 9.57
N PHE A 33 -6.34 -0.23 9.58
CA PHE A 33 -5.61 -1.47 9.83
C PHE A 33 -4.42 -1.64 8.87
N ILE A 34 -4.61 -1.41 7.58
CA ILE A 34 -3.54 -1.50 6.57
C ILE A 34 -2.46 -0.43 6.81
N ILE A 35 -2.82 0.80 7.18
CA ILE A 35 -1.87 1.87 7.53
C ILE A 35 -0.98 1.43 8.70
N TYR A 36 -1.58 1.04 9.83
CA TYR A 36 -0.81 0.63 11.01
C TYR A 36 -0.01 -0.65 10.79
N PHE A 37 -0.56 -1.62 10.05
CA PHE A 37 0.17 -2.80 9.62
C PHE A 37 1.41 -2.43 8.80
N SER A 38 1.25 -1.55 7.81
CA SER A 38 2.33 -1.08 6.94
C SER A 38 3.43 -0.33 7.71
N ILE A 39 3.07 0.52 8.67
CA ILE A 39 4.01 1.24 9.54
C ILE A 39 4.76 0.26 10.45
N SER A 40 4.05 -0.72 11.02
CA SER A 40 4.64 -1.68 11.95
C SER A 40 5.70 -2.59 11.33
N LEU A 41 5.69 -2.75 10.00
CA LEU A 41 6.70 -3.49 9.24
C LEU A 41 7.97 -2.66 8.97
N GLY A 42 7.96 -1.35 9.21
CA GLY A 42 9.08 -0.46 8.85
C GLY A 42 9.29 -0.25 7.35
N LEU A 43 8.36 -0.75 6.52
CA LEU A 43 8.46 -0.72 5.06
C LEU A 43 7.91 0.55 4.43
N ASN A 44 7.69 1.61 5.21
CA ASN A 44 7.09 2.84 4.72
C ASN A 44 8.16 3.91 4.51
N ILE A 45 8.31 4.38 3.26
CA ILE A 45 9.36 5.33 2.86
C ILE A 45 9.27 6.63 3.68
N ILE A 46 8.06 7.06 4.03
CA ILE A 46 7.82 8.31 4.76
C ILE A 46 8.20 8.17 6.25
N PHE A 47 8.09 6.97 6.82
CA PHE A 47 8.30 6.72 8.25
C PHE A 47 9.67 6.10 8.58
N ARG A 48 10.51 5.79 7.57
CA ARG A 48 11.87 5.25 7.83
C ARG A 48 12.62 6.10 8.85
N THR A 49 12.58 7.43 8.71
CA THR A 49 13.32 8.36 9.56
C THR A 49 12.90 8.37 11.04
N GLU A 50 11.68 7.94 11.38
CA GLU A 50 11.22 7.93 12.79
C GLU A 50 11.38 6.57 13.48
N ILE A 51 11.43 5.46 12.72
CA ILE A 51 11.63 4.12 13.28
C ILE A 51 13.07 3.94 13.80
N PHE A 52 14.07 4.38 13.03
CA PHE A 52 15.47 4.31 13.46
C PHE A 52 15.82 5.32 14.56
N ALA A 53 15.02 6.37 14.77
CA ALA A 53 15.25 7.35 15.84
C ALA A 53 14.70 6.91 17.21
N HIS A 54 13.80 5.92 17.28
CA HIS A 54 13.07 5.56 18.52
C HIS A 54 12.85 4.04 18.74
N GLY A 55 13.23 3.17 17.79
CA GLY A 55 13.11 1.72 17.94
C GLY A 55 14.33 1.09 18.60
N ASN A 56 14.13 0.23 19.60
CA ASN A 56 15.11 -0.79 20.01
C ASN A 56 15.24 -1.84 18.89
N ILE A 57 15.79 -1.46 17.74
CA ILE A 57 16.29 -2.42 16.77
C ILE A 57 17.78 -2.50 17.07
N ASP A 58 18.21 -3.62 17.63
CA ASP A 58 19.60 -3.81 18.06
C ASP A 58 20.53 -3.95 16.83
N ASN A 59 19.98 -4.32 15.66
CA ASN A 59 20.71 -4.46 14.39
C ASN A 59 20.34 -3.37 13.35
N GLU A 60 21.28 -2.48 13.06
CA GLU A 60 21.14 -1.41 12.05
C GLU A 60 20.96 -1.93 10.61
N TYR A 61 21.43 -3.16 10.34
CA TYR A 61 21.37 -3.82 9.03
C TYR A 61 20.10 -4.61 8.80
N TYR A 62 19.17 -4.65 9.77
CA TYR A 62 17.92 -5.40 9.66
C TYR A 62 17.11 -4.97 8.43
N PHE A 63 16.88 -5.95 7.54
CA PHE A 63 16.16 -5.73 6.29
C PHE A 63 16.75 -4.55 5.50
N SER A 64 18.07 -4.50 5.32
CA SER A 64 18.76 -3.47 4.52
C SER A 64 18.99 -3.92 3.05
N GLY A 65 19.34 -2.98 2.16
CA GLY A 65 19.68 -3.28 0.76
C GLY A 65 18.55 -3.20 -0.27
N ALA A 66 18.82 -3.69 -1.48
CA ALA A 66 17.93 -3.59 -2.65
C ALA A 66 16.58 -4.28 -2.46
N ILE A 67 16.57 -5.41 -1.73
CA ILE A 67 15.35 -6.13 -1.33
C ILE A 67 14.41 -5.19 -0.58
N ASN A 68 14.90 -4.52 0.45
CA ASN A 68 14.10 -3.59 1.24
C ASN A 68 13.56 -2.43 0.39
N LEU A 69 14.35 -1.90 -0.54
CA LEU A 69 13.88 -0.88 -1.47
C LEU A 69 12.66 -1.36 -2.28
N VAL A 70 12.71 -2.58 -2.84
CA VAL A 70 11.58 -3.14 -3.60
C VAL A 70 10.36 -3.38 -2.71
N TYR A 71 10.55 -3.97 -1.53
CA TYR A 71 9.46 -4.22 -0.58
C TYR A 71 8.80 -2.91 -0.09
N THR A 72 9.60 -1.88 0.19
CA THR A 72 9.09 -0.57 0.63
C THR A 72 8.32 0.16 -0.47
N GLN A 73 8.82 0.14 -1.71
CA GLN A 73 8.12 0.72 -2.85
C GLN A 73 6.79 0.00 -3.10
N PHE A 74 6.80 -1.34 -3.08
CA PHE A 74 5.61 -2.15 -3.28
C PHE A 74 4.54 -1.90 -2.20
N ASN A 75 4.96 -1.90 -0.94
CA ASN A 75 4.08 -1.61 0.20
C ASN A 75 3.51 -0.19 0.14
N THR A 76 4.33 0.80 -0.19
CA THR A 76 3.87 2.21 -0.36
C THR A 76 2.85 2.33 -1.50
N LEU A 77 3.04 1.61 -2.60
CA LEU A 77 2.09 1.58 -3.70
C LEU A 77 0.75 0.97 -3.29
N ILE A 78 0.74 -0.16 -2.56
CA ILE A 78 -0.51 -0.77 -2.06
C ILE A 78 -1.23 0.17 -1.10
N LEU A 79 -0.48 0.81 -0.19
CA LEU A 79 -1.04 1.71 0.81
C LEU A 79 -1.72 2.92 0.17
N THR A 80 -1.06 3.56 -0.80
CA THR A 80 -1.63 4.69 -1.55
C THR A 80 -2.89 4.28 -2.30
N MET A 81 -2.87 3.11 -2.95
CA MET A 81 -4.04 2.54 -3.61
C MET A 81 -5.20 2.25 -2.66
N ALA A 82 -4.93 1.68 -1.48
CA ALA A 82 -5.93 1.41 -0.46
C ALA A 82 -6.58 2.71 0.04
N CYS A 83 -5.79 3.77 0.27
CA CYS A 83 -6.30 5.09 0.64
C CYS A 83 -7.20 5.69 -0.46
N ILE A 84 -6.79 5.60 -1.72
CA ILE A 84 -7.59 6.05 -2.87
C ILE A 84 -8.91 5.28 -2.95
N LEU A 85 -8.87 3.95 -2.80
CA LEU A 85 -10.07 3.13 -2.81
C LEU A 85 -11.03 3.51 -1.68
N SER A 86 -10.50 3.68 -0.47
CA SER A 86 -11.26 4.11 0.71
C SER A 86 -11.99 5.43 0.47
N PHE A 87 -11.26 6.44 -0.02
CA PHE A 87 -11.81 7.73 -0.43
C PHE A 87 -12.94 7.59 -1.46
N LEU A 88 -12.71 6.81 -2.54
CA LEU A 88 -13.70 6.59 -3.59
C LEU A 88 -14.98 5.96 -3.04
N ILE A 89 -14.86 4.94 -2.20
CA ILE A 89 -16.00 4.24 -1.60
C ILE A 89 -16.80 5.19 -0.70
N VAL A 90 -16.13 5.95 0.18
CA VAL A 90 -16.78 6.92 1.06
C VAL A 90 -17.59 7.93 0.26
N VAL A 91 -16.99 8.55 -0.76
CA VAL A 91 -17.66 9.55 -1.61
C VAL A 91 -18.85 8.94 -2.36
N ILE A 92 -18.72 7.70 -2.84
CA ILE A 92 -19.82 7.01 -3.53
C ILE A 92 -20.97 6.73 -2.58
N ILE A 93 -20.68 6.28 -1.35
CA ILE A 93 -21.70 6.02 -0.33
C ILE A 93 -22.43 7.32 0.01
N THR A 94 -21.72 8.41 0.34
CA THR A 94 -22.35 9.69 0.69
C THR A 94 -23.18 10.25 -0.46
N THR A 95 -22.69 10.11 -1.70
CA THR A 95 -23.45 10.51 -2.89
C THR A 95 -24.69 9.64 -3.09
N THR A 96 -24.63 8.36 -2.73
CA THR A 96 -25.75 7.42 -2.80
C THR A 96 -26.84 7.79 -1.78
N ILE A 97 -26.45 8.17 -0.56
CA ILE A 97 -27.38 8.69 0.47
C ILE A 97 -28.21 9.85 -0.09
N VAL A 98 -27.56 10.85 -0.70
CA VAL A 98 -28.23 12.00 -1.30
C VAL A 98 -29.17 11.59 -2.43
N ILE A 99 -28.78 10.62 -3.26
CA ILE A 99 -29.62 10.13 -4.36
C ILE A 99 -30.87 9.42 -3.84
N HIS A 100 -30.77 8.62 -2.79
CA HIS A 100 -31.94 7.97 -2.19
C HIS A 100 -32.92 8.99 -1.59
N LYS A 101 -32.43 10.16 -1.16
CA LYS A 101 -33.27 11.27 -0.67
C LYS A 101 -33.81 12.20 -1.76
N LYS A 102 -33.59 11.89 -3.04
CA LYS A 102 -34.06 12.71 -4.17
C LYS A 102 -35.55 13.04 -4.12
N ARG A 103 -36.40 12.10 -3.71
CA ARG A 103 -37.86 12.32 -3.60
C ARG A 103 -38.20 13.26 -2.43
N ASP A 104 -37.55 13.07 -1.29
CA ASP A 104 -37.75 13.91 -0.10
C ASP A 104 -37.35 15.36 -0.41
N ILE A 105 -36.22 15.55 -1.10
CA ILE A 105 -35.76 16.85 -1.64
C ILE A 105 -36.82 17.49 -2.54
N ALA A 106 -37.43 16.71 -3.43
CA ALA A 106 -38.47 17.20 -4.36
C ALA A 106 -39.75 17.63 -3.64
N ILE A 107 -40.16 16.91 -2.60
CA ILE A 107 -41.33 17.25 -1.77
C ILE A 107 -41.06 18.54 -1.00
N MET A 108 -39.91 18.67 -0.33
CA MET A 108 -39.57 19.89 0.41
C MET A 108 -39.50 21.12 -0.51
N LYS A 109 -39.00 20.95 -1.75
CA LYS A 109 -39.00 22.01 -2.76
C LYS A 109 -40.41 22.38 -3.20
N ALA A 110 -41.31 21.41 -3.38
CA ALA A 110 -42.71 21.65 -3.74
C ALA A 110 -43.47 22.41 -2.64
N LEU A 111 -43.10 22.21 -1.37
CA LEU A 111 -43.64 22.94 -0.22
C LEU A 111 -43.09 24.37 -0.08
N GLY A 112 -42.17 24.81 -0.95
CA GLY A 112 -41.63 26.18 -0.96
C GLY A 112 -40.34 26.38 -0.17
N THR A 113 -39.62 25.31 0.20
CA THR A 113 -38.34 25.44 0.92
C THR A 113 -37.26 26.08 0.04
N LEU A 114 -36.49 27.01 0.60
CA LEU A 114 -35.34 27.65 -0.05
C LEU A 114 -34.28 26.62 -0.48
N PRO A 115 -33.81 26.63 -1.75
CA PRO A 115 -32.83 25.66 -2.26
C PRO A 115 -31.51 25.64 -1.49
N GLU A 116 -31.06 26.78 -0.98
CA GLU A 116 -29.82 26.91 -0.20
C GLU A 116 -29.92 26.20 1.14
N LYS A 117 -31.04 26.36 1.86
CA LYS A 117 -31.28 25.68 3.13
C LYS A 117 -31.41 24.18 2.96
N LEU A 118 -31.99 23.75 1.84
CA LEU A 118 -32.07 22.34 1.46
C LEU A 118 -30.67 21.76 1.17
N TYR A 119 -29.82 22.53 0.48
CA TYR A 119 -28.44 22.13 0.18
C TYR A 119 -27.61 21.98 1.46
N GLU A 120 -27.62 22.99 2.33
CA GLU A 120 -26.93 22.96 3.63
C GLU A 120 -27.39 21.78 4.47
N PHE A 121 -28.69 21.52 4.52
CA PHE A 121 -29.27 20.44 5.33
C PHE A 121 -28.76 19.06 4.91
N TYR A 122 -28.89 18.69 3.63
CA TYR A 122 -28.51 17.36 3.16
C TYR A 122 -26.99 17.17 3.08
N LEU A 123 -26.24 18.24 2.88
CA LEU A 123 -24.78 18.18 2.93
C LEU A 123 -24.29 17.96 4.38
N LEU A 124 -24.87 18.67 5.35
CA LEU A 124 -24.57 18.49 6.77
C LEU A 124 -24.93 17.08 7.23
N GLU A 125 -26.06 16.53 6.78
CA GLU A 125 -26.39 15.14 7.05
C GLU A 125 -25.33 14.16 6.53
N SER A 126 -24.84 14.37 5.31
CA SER A 126 -23.79 13.53 4.73
C SER A 126 -22.49 13.61 5.54
N TYR A 127 -22.15 14.80 6.05
CA TYR A 127 -21.01 14.98 6.94
C TYR A 127 -21.20 14.29 8.29
N LEU A 128 -22.38 14.32 8.89
CA LEU A 128 -22.64 13.62 10.15
C LEU A 128 -22.48 12.11 9.99
N VAL A 129 -23.04 11.54 8.91
CA VAL A 129 -22.89 10.12 8.59
C VAL A 129 -21.42 9.76 8.41
N PHE A 130 -20.67 10.56 7.65
CA PHE A 130 -19.23 10.36 7.46
C PHE A 130 -18.45 10.45 8.77
N LEU A 131 -18.66 11.50 9.58
CA LEU A 131 -17.90 11.73 10.81
C LEU A 131 -18.13 10.61 11.82
N ILE A 132 -19.38 10.18 12.01
CA ILE A 132 -19.70 9.05 12.89
C ILE A 132 -19.07 7.77 12.35
N GLY A 133 -19.17 7.52 11.03
CA GLY A 133 -18.57 6.37 10.39
C GLY A 133 -17.04 6.36 10.52
N PHE A 134 -16.39 7.50 10.34
CA PHE A 134 -14.94 7.65 10.42
C PHE A 134 -14.42 7.41 11.83
N ILE A 135 -15.04 8.01 12.86
CA ILE A 135 -14.65 7.78 14.26
C ILE A 135 -14.81 6.30 14.63
N LEU A 136 -15.94 5.68 14.27
CA LEU A 136 -16.16 4.26 14.53
C LEU A 136 -15.15 3.39 13.78
N GLY A 137 -14.88 3.72 12.51
CA GLY A 137 -13.92 3.00 11.69
C GLY A 137 -12.50 3.11 12.25
N PHE A 138 -12.08 4.30 12.66
CA PHE A 138 -10.78 4.54 13.28
C PHE A 138 -10.58 3.69 14.55
N VAL A 139 -11.56 3.72 15.46
CA VAL A 139 -11.52 2.92 16.69
C VAL A 139 -11.50 1.41 16.39
N LEU A 140 -12.30 0.96 15.41
CA LEU A 140 -12.33 -0.45 15.00
C LEU A 140 -11.03 -0.88 14.30
N GLY A 141 -10.42 -0.03 13.50
CA GLY A 141 -9.15 -0.28 12.82
C GLY A 141 -8.00 -0.41 13.81
N LEU A 142 -7.88 0.53 14.75
CA LEU A 142 -6.93 0.45 15.86
C LEU A 142 -7.15 -0.79 16.73
N GLY A 143 -8.41 -1.10 17.05
CA GLY A 143 -8.76 -2.30 17.82
C GLY A 143 -8.36 -3.59 17.10
N ALA A 144 -8.60 -3.67 15.79
CA ALA A 144 -8.19 -4.80 14.96
C ALA A 144 -6.67 -4.93 14.89
N PHE A 145 -5.94 -3.82 14.76
CA PHE A 145 -4.48 -3.82 14.80
C PHE A 145 -3.94 -4.25 16.17
N GLY A 146 -4.55 -3.81 17.27
CA GLY A 146 -4.20 -4.27 18.62
C GLY A 146 -4.39 -5.77 18.81
N ILE A 147 -5.47 -6.35 18.27
CA ILE A 147 -5.68 -7.81 18.27
C ILE A 147 -4.60 -8.51 17.44
N PHE A 148 -4.25 -7.97 16.27
CA PHE A 148 -3.18 -8.49 15.43
C PHE A 148 -1.82 -8.48 16.15
N MET A 149 -1.48 -7.40 16.85
CA MET A 149 -0.25 -7.33 17.65
C MET A 149 -0.23 -8.39 18.76
N LEU A 150 -1.36 -8.64 19.43
CA LEU A 150 -1.47 -9.67 20.46
C LEU A 150 -1.19 -11.07 19.86
N ILE A 151 -1.77 -11.36 18.68
CA ILE A 151 -1.53 -12.61 17.96
C ILE A 151 -0.04 -12.74 17.59
N MET A 152 0.58 -11.67 17.09
CA MET A 152 2.00 -11.69 16.72
C MET A 152 2.93 -11.84 17.93
N ALA A 153 2.61 -11.18 19.05
CA ALA A 153 3.34 -11.36 20.30
C ALA A 153 3.27 -12.80 20.82
N PHE A 154 2.13 -13.49 20.65
CA PHE A 154 2.00 -14.91 20.94
C PHE A 154 2.89 -15.79 20.04
N LEU A 155 3.11 -15.36 18.80
CA LEU A 155 4.02 -16.01 17.84
C LEU A 155 5.49 -15.59 18.00
N LYS A 156 5.84 -14.86 19.07
CA LYS A 156 7.19 -14.33 19.36
C LYS A 156 7.73 -13.30 18.35
N PHE A 157 6.87 -12.70 17.53
CA PHE A 157 7.25 -11.57 16.69
C PHE A 157 7.06 -10.25 17.45
N LYS A 158 8.11 -9.42 17.51
CA LYS A 158 8.02 -8.05 18.04
C LYS A 158 7.37 -7.16 16.97
N VAL A 159 6.23 -6.57 17.28
CA VAL A 159 5.54 -5.60 16.41
C VAL A 159 5.56 -4.24 17.11
N LEU A 160 6.05 -3.23 16.41
CA LEU A 160 6.12 -1.87 16.93
C LEU A 160 4.80 -1.13 16.67
N PHE A 161 4.32 -0.40 17.68
CA PHE A 161 3.18 0.50 17.53
C PHE A 161 3.70 1.94 17.42
N GLN A 162 3.36 2.60 16.32
CA GLN A 162 3.61 4.02 16.10
C GLN A 162 2.34 4.69 15.60
N LEU A 163 2.11 5.93 16.04
CA LEU A 163 0.95 6.71 15.64
C LEU A 163 1.16 7.32 14.26
N ASP A 164 0.23 7.07 13.35
CA ASP A 164 0.21 7.73 12.05
C ASP A 164 -0.28 9.18 12.16
N LEU A 165 0.56 10.11 11.74
CA LEU A 165 0.25 11.54 11.66
C LEU A 165 0.03 12.04 10.23
N PHE A 166 0.22 11.19 9.22
CA PHE A 166 0.16 11.58 7.81
C PHE A 166 -1.03 10.96 7.07
N PHE A 167 -1.13 9.64 6.97
CA PHE A 167 -2.13 9.01 6.10
C PHE A 167 -3.55 9.20 6.61
N THR A 168 -3.81 8.97 7.91
CA THR A 168 -5.12 9.12 8.54
C THR A 168 -5.65 10.55 8.44
N PRO A 169 -4.90 11.62 8.78
CA PRO A 169 -5.37 12.99 8.58
C PRO A 169 -5.60 13.34 7.10
N ILE A 170 -4.69 12.93 6.20
CA ILE A 170 -4.86 13.15 4.75
C ILE A 170 -6.15 12.48 4.25
N LEU A 171 -6.42 11.24 4.68
CA LEU A 171 -7.63 10.52 4.32
C LEU A 171 -8.89 11.22 4.86
N PHE A 172 -8.86 11.71 6.11
CA PHE A 172 -9.97 12.45 6.71
C PHE A 172 -10.29 13.74 5.95
N PHE A 173 -9.30 14.61 5.73
CA PHE A 173 -9.50 15.87 5.04
C PHE A 173 -9.85 15.68 3.56
N SER A 174 -9.21 14.71 2.88
CA SER A 174 -9.56 14.39 1.50
C SER A 174 -11.02 13.95 1.37
N CYS A 175 -11.53 13.10 2.27
CA CYS A 175 -12.93 12.70 2.29
C CYS A 175 -13.87 13.90 2.52
N ILE A 176 -13.55 14.82 3.43
CA ILE A 176 -14.37 16.03 3.65
C ILE A 176 -14.47 16.88 2.37
N ILE A 177 -13.34 17.09 1.71
CA ILE A 177 -13.25 17.85 0.44
C ILE A 177 -14.00 17.09 -0.67
N GLY A 178 -13.84 15.77 -0.76
CA GLY A 178 -14.52 14.93 -1.73
C GLY A 178 -16.03 14.95 -1.58
N ILE A 179 -16.53 14.90 -0.34
CA ILE A 179 -17.96 15.05 -0.03
C ILE A 179 -18.44 16.44 -0.47
N PHE A 180 -17.69 17.50 -0.15
CA PHE A 180 -18.04 18.86 -0.56
C PHE A 180 -18.18 18.98 -2.09
N ILE A 181 -17.18 18.50 -2.82
CA ILE A 181 -17.10 18.64 -4.28
C ILE A 181 -18.09 17.70 -4.97
N ILE A 182 -17.99 16.40 -4.73
CA ILE A 182 -18.70 15.38 -5.52
C ILE A 182 -20.13 15.21 -5.04
N THR A 183 -20.33 15.01 -3.73
CA THR A 183 -21.68 14.87 -3.16
C THR A 183 -22.43 16.20 -3.26
N GLY A 184 -21.76 17.33 -2.97
CA GLY A 184 -22.31 18.67 -3.17
C GLY A 184 -22.70 18.94 -4.62
N PHE A 185 -21.85 18.60 -5.60
CA PHE A 185 -22.22 18.73 -7.02
C PHE A 185 -23.46 17.90 -7.38
N SER A 186 -23.53 16.64 -6.90
CA SER A 186 -24.70 15.78 -7.11
C SER A 186 -25.97 16.38 -6.49
N LEU A 187 -25.87 16.93 -5.28
CA LEU A 187 -26.98 17.58 -4.58
C LEU A 187 -27.46 18.84 -5.32
N ARG A 188 -26.54 19.70 -5.78
CA ARG A 188 -26.86 20.89 -6.59
C ARG A 188 -27.52 20.50 -7.91
N ARG A 189 -27.06 19.42 -8.54
CA ARG A 189 -27.67 18.87 -9.76
C ARG A 189 -29.11 18.42 -9.53
N ILE A 190 -29.40 17.79 -8.40
CA ILE A 190 -30.77 17.40 -8.03
C ILE A 190 -31.64 18.63 -7.73
N GLY A 191 -31.12 19.58 -6.94
CA GLY A 191 -31.84 20.80 -6.58
C GLY A 191 -32.27 21.66 -7.78
N LYS A 192 -31.45 21.72 -8.84
CA LYS A 192 -31.76 22.46 -10.08
C LYS A 192 -32.74 21.74 -11.02
N GLN A 193 -33.06 20.46 -10.81
CA GLN A 193 -33.98 19.74 -11.68
C GLN A 193 -35.44 20.19 -11.49
N LYS A 194 -36.23 20.08 -12.58
CA LYS A 194 -37.69 20.27 -12.53
C LYS A 194 -38.31 19.22 -11.61
N ILE A 195 -39.30 19.62 -10.82
CA ILE A 195 -39.96 18.77 -9.82
C ILE A 195 -40.54 17.51 -10.49
N ALA A 196 -41.20 17.66 -11.64
CA ALA A 196 -41.76 16.55 -12.43
C ALA A 196 -40.72 15.46 -12.78
N LYS A 197 -39.47 15.86 -13.07
CA LYS A 197 -38.37 14.92 -13.37
C LYS A 197 -37.84 14.19 -12.12
N SER A 198 -38.09 14.72 -10.93
CA SER A 198 -37.68 14.09 -9.68
C SER A 198 -38.70 13.05 -9.19
N PHE A 199 -39.96 13.15 -9.62
CA PHE A 199 -41.03 12.19 -9.31
C PHE A 199 -41.18 11.04 -10.31
N SER A 200 -40.66 11.16 -11.54
CA SER A 200 -40.69 10.06 -12.52
C SER A 200 -39.72 8.93 -12.10
N HIS A 201 -40.24 7.87 -11.49
CA HIS A 201 -39.44 6.78 -10.92
C HIS A 201 -38.98 5.76 -11.98
N ASP A 202 -39.88 5.35 -12.89
CA ASP A 202 -39.64 4.16 -13.73
C ASP A 202 -39.32 4.47 -15.19
N ILE A 203 -39.72 5.65 -15.69
CA ILE A 203 -39.51 6.07 -17.08
C ILE A 203 -38.74 7.39 -17.07
N PRO A 204 -37.53 7.45 -17.66
CA PRO A 204 -36.75 8.68 -17.75
C PRO A 204 -37.58 9.81 -18.37
N TYR A 205 -37.58 11.00 -17.75
CA TYR A 205 -38.20 12.19 -18.33
C TYR A 205 -37.58 12.49 -19.71
N GLY A 206 -38.34 12.26 -20.79
CA GLY A 206 -37.85 12.30 -22.17
C GLY A 206 -37.58 10.92 -22.80
N PHE A 207 -38.19 9.86 -22.28
CA PHE A 207 -38.14 8.52 -22.88
C PHE A 207 -38.69 8.54 -24.30
N ASP A 208 -37.79 8.38 -25.27
CA ASP A 208 -38.12 8.25 -26.67
C ASP A 208 -37.89 6.80 -27.10
N ALA A 209 -38.98 6.07 -27.29
CA ALA A 209 -38.95 4.69 -27.74
C ALA A 209 -38.38 4.53 -29.17
N SER A 210 -38.30 5.62 -29.94
CA SER A 210 -37.85 5.61 -31.34
C SER A 210 -36.33 5.69 -31.52
N LYS A 211 -35.57 6.10 -30.48
CA LYS A 211 -34.10 6.17 -30.56
C LYS A 211 -33.50 4.77 -30.73
N LYS A 212 -32.91 4.52 -31.90
CA LYS A 212 -32.11 3.32 -32.18
C LYS A 212 -30.97 3.19 -31.16
N LEU A 213 -30.80 1.98 -30.65
CA LEU A 213 -29.86 1.64 -29.59
C LEU A 213 -28.41 1.69 -30.09
N THR A 214 -27.54 2.40 -29.38
CA THR A 214 -26.12 2.48 -29.69
C THR A 214 -25.37 1.24 -29.18
N LEU A 215 -24.47 0.73 -30.03
CA LEU A 215 -23.33 -0.17 -29.77
C LEU A 215 -23.57 -1.27 -28.71
N ILE A 216 -24.40 -2.27 -29.03
CA ILE A 216 -24.38 -3.56 -28.35
C ILE A 216 -23.57 -4.53 -29.22
N PRO A 217 -22.51 -5.17 -28.69
CA PRO A 217 -21.72 -6.09 -29.48
C PRO A 217 -22.59 -7.29 -29.91
N ARG A 218 -22.48 -7.69 -31.18
CA ARG A 218 -23.41 -8.63 -31.84
C ARG A 218 -23.50 -9.99 -31.14
N TRP A 219 -22.42 -10.44 -30.50
CA TRP A 219 -22.39 -11.70 -29.74
C TRP A 219 -23.42 -11.77 -28.59
N LEU A 220 -23.63 -10.68 -27.84
CA LEU A 220 -24.61 -10.65 -26.74
C LEU A 220 -26.06 -10.67 -27.24
N THR A 221 -26.31 -10.16 -28.45
CA THR A 221 -27.67 -10.17 -29.03
C THR A 221 -28.11 -11.56 -29.49
N ARG A 222 -27.20 -12.54 -29.55
CA ARG A 222 -27.52 -13.94 -29.87
C ARG A 222 -28.12 -14.71 -28.70
N LEU A 223 -28.01 -14.21 -27.46
CA LEU A 223 -28.50 -14.85 -26.23
C LEU A 223 -30.03 -14.70 -26.00
N GLY A 224 -30.78 -14.21 -27.00
CA GLY A 224 -32.24 -14.09 -26.96
C GLY A 224 -32.78 -12.68 -26.69
N PHE A 225 -34.09 -12.50 -26.90
CA PHE A 225 -34.77 -11.20 -26.82
C PHE A 225 -34.75 -10.60 -25.40
N ASN A 226 -34.97 -11.42 -24.38
CA ASN A 226 -35.01 -10.96 -22.99
C ASN A 226 -33.66 -10.41 -22.53
N VAL A 227 -32.56 -11.09 -22.89
CA VAL A 227 -31.19 -10.65 -22.61
C VAL A 227 -30.88 -9.34 -23.31
N LYS A 228 -31.29 -9.21 -24.58
CA LYS A 228 -31.14 -7.96 -25.33
C LYS A 228 -31.85 -6.79 -24.64
N ILE A 229 -33.10 -6.95 -24.23
CA ILE A 229 -33.87 -5.89 -23.55
C ILE A 229 -33.26 -5.56 -22.17
N ALA A 230 -32.79 -6.57 -21.43
CA ALA A 230 -32.13 -6.37 -20.14
C ALA A 230 -30.85 -5.53 -20.29
N ILE A 231 -29.96 -5.88 -21.21
CA ILE A 231 -28.71 -5.14 -21.49
C ILE A 231 -29.02 -3.70 -21.88
N VAL A 232 -30.00 -3.51 -22.75
CA VAL A 232 -30.45 -2.18 -23.18
C VAL A 232 -30.89 -1.32 -21.99
N ASN A 233 -31.69 -1.89 -21.09
CA ASN A 233 -32.16 -1.17 -19.90
C ASN A 233 -31.00 -0.81 -18.96
N THR A 234 -30.03 -1.69 -18.78
CA THR A 234 -28.82 -1.43 -17.98
C THR A 234 -27.94 -0.34 -18.60
N VAL A 235 -27.66 -0.42 -19.91
CA VAL A 235 -26.85 0.59 -20.63
C VAL A 235 -27.52 1.97 -20.61
N ARG A 236 -28.85 2.03 -20.62
CA ARG A 236 -29.58 3.31 -20.47
C ARG A 236 -29.37 3.96 -19.12
N ARG A 237 -29.14 3.18 -18.07
CA ARG A 237 -28.82 3.64 -16.70
C ARG A 237 -27.30 3.73 -16.46
N LYS A 238 -26.46 3.78 -17.52
CA LYS A 238 -24.99 3.78 -17.40
C LYS A 238 -24.42 4.76 -16.38
N ASN A 239 -25.02 5.94 -16.21
CA ASN A 239 -24.53 6.95 -15.28
C ASN A 239 -24.72 6.56 -13.80
N GLU A 240 -25.67 5.67 -13.51
CA GLU A 240 -25.88 5.11 -12.17
C GLU A 240 -24.87 3.99 -11.90
N TYR A 241 -24.57 3.16 -12.91
CA TYR A 241 -23.64 2.03 -12.80
C TYR A 241 -22.16 2.38 -12.92
N PHE A 242 -21.81 3.49 -13.60
CA PHE A 242 -20.42 3.88 -13.84
C PHE A 242 -19.61 4.04 -12.55
N ARG A 243 -20.23 4.50 -11.46
CA ARG A 243 -19.58 4.64 -10.15
C ARG A 243 -19.13 3.30 -9.57
N PHE A 244 -19.96 2.27 -9.73
CA PHE A 244 -19.62 0.92 -9.29
C PHE A 244 -18.50 0.33 -10.14
N ILE A 245 -18.50 0.60 -11.45
CA ILE A 245 -17.41 0.17 -12.35
C ILE A 245 -16.06 0.74 -11.90
N VAL A 246 -16.01 2.01 -11.51
CA VAL A 246 -14.78 2.63 -10.98
C VAL A 246 -14.28 1.91 -9.72
N VAL A 247 -15.17 1.64 -8.76
CA VAL A 247 -14.81 0.91 -7.52
C VAL A 247 -14.34 -0.51 -7.81
N PHE A 248 -15.08 -1.26 -8.62
CA PHE A 248 -14.69 -2.63 -8.98
C PHE A 248 -13.37 -2.66 -9.74
N SER A 249 -13.10 -1.67 -10.60
CA SER A 249 -11.81 -1.54 -11.27
C SER A 249 -10.68 -1.24 -10.29
N SER A 250 -10.90 -0.37 -9.31
CA SER A 250 -9.91 -0.07 -8.26
C SER A 250 -9.62 -1.28 -7.37
N ILE A 251 -10.66 -2.02 -6.96
CA ILE A 251 -10.51 -3.28 -6.21
C ILE A 251 -9.74 -4.30 -7.04
N PHE A 252 -10.10 -4.47 -8.32
CA PHE A 252 -9.39 -5.37 -9.22
C PHE A 252 -7.92 -4.99 -9.35
N LEU A 253 -7.61 -3.69 -9.48
CA LEU A 253 -6.23 -3.22 -9.60
C LEU A 253 -5.43 -3.54 -8.32
N ILE A 254 -6.01 -3.33 -7.12
CA ILE A 254 -5.35 -3.69 -5.86
C ILE A 254 -5.08 -5.19 -5.77
N ILE A 255 -6.08 -6.02 -6.07
CA ILE A 255 -5.92 -7.48 -6.02
C ILE A 255 -4.88 -7.95 -7.05
N PHE A 256 -4.91 -7.37 -8.25
CA PHE A 256 -3.96 -7.69 -9.31
C PHE A 256 -2.53 -7.28 -8.92
N THR A 257 -2.36 -6.09 -8.36
CA THR A 257 -1.07 -5.61 -7.84
C THR A 257 -0.56 -6.49 -6.71
N LEU A 258 -1.42 -6.91 -5.77
CA LEU A 258 -1.04 -7.86 -4.72
C LEU A 258 -0.58 -9.20 -5.32
N GLY A 259 -1.36 -9.76 -6.26
CA GLY A 259 -1.04 -11.02 -6.92
C GLY A 259 0.28 -10.94 -7.69
N LEU A 260 0.44 -9.94 -8.57
CA LEU A 260 1.68 -9.74 -9.31
C LEU A 260 2.86 -9.46 -8.39
N GLY A 261 2.68 -8.63 -7.38
CA GLY A 261 3.75 -8.28 -6.46
C GLY A 261 4.25 -9.49 -5.68
N THR A 262 3.36 -10.36 -5.20
CA THR A 262 3.80 -11.61 -4.55
C THR A 262 4.58 -12.52 -5.50
N LEU A 263 4.17 -12.61 -6.77
CA LEU A 263 4.90 -13.40 -7.77
C LEU A 263 6.28 -12.82 -8.07
N VAL A 264 6.35 -11.50 -8.27
CA VAL A 264 7.61 -10.79 -8.55
C VAL A 264 8.54 -10.89 -7.35
N LEU A 265 8.07 -10.57 -6.15
CA LEU A 265 8.87 -10.66 -4.92
C LEU A 265 9.39 -12.08 -4.70
N ASN A 266 8.57 -13.10 -4.89
CA ASN A 266 9.00 -14.49 -4.74
C ASN A 266 10.05 -14.88 -5.78
N SER A 267 9.82 -14.57 -7.06
CA SER A 267 10.76 -14.90 -8.13
C SER A 267 12.07 -14.13 -8.01
N SER A 268 12.01 -12.83 -7.71
CA SER A 268 13.20 -11.98 -7.57
C SER A 268 14.00 -12.35 -6.32
N THR A 269 13.35 -12.59 -5.18
CA THR A 269 14.07 -13.00 -3.97
C THR A 269 14.79 -14.34 -4.18
N GLN A 270 14.12 -15.32 -4.79
CA GLN A 270 14.75 -16.60 -5.12
C GLN A 270 15.93 -16.43 -6.09
N GLU A 271 15.75 -15.62 -7.13
CA GLU A 271 16.80 -15.40 -8.12
C GLU A 271 18.00 -14.63 -7.54
N TRP A 272 17.76 -13.62 -6.70
CA TRP A 272 18.82 -12.89 -6.00
C TRP A 272 19.59 -13.81 -5.06
N VAL A 273 18.90 -14.61 -4.24
CA VAL A 273 19.57 -15.59 -3.38
C VAL A 273 20.34 -16.62 -4.23
N ARG A 274 19.76 -17.10 -5.34
CA ARG A 274 20.40 -18.08 -6.23
C ARG A 274 21.64 -17.51 -6.92
N LYS A 275 21.63 -16.24 -7.35
CA LYS A 275 22.79 -15.56 -7.94
C LYS A 275 23.87 -15.25 -6.91
N SER A 276 23.45 -14.74 -5.75
CA SER A 276 24.35 -14.32 -4.69
C SER A 276 24.96 -15.47 -3.94
N GLN A 277 24.27 -16.61 -3.77
CA GLN A 277 24.86 -17.78 -3.14
C GLN A 277 25.37 -18.76 -4.19
N GLY A 278 24.54 -19.17 -5.15
CA GLY A 278 24.78 -20.34 -6.00
C GLY A 278 24.01 -21.57 -5.50
N GLU A 279 24.05 -22.67 -6.24
CA GLU A 279 23.47 -23.96 -5.82
C GLU A 279 24.59 -24.97 -5.56
N ASN A 280 24.40 -25.90 -4.62
CA ASN A 280 25.34 -26.98 -4.29
C ASN A 280 26.70 -26.53 -3.73
N ILE A 281 26.72 -25.51 -2.88
CA ILE A 281 27.94 -25.00 -2.28
C ILE A 281 28.27 -25.72 -0.98
N VAL A 282 29.55 -26.02 -0.81
CA VAL A 282 30.11 -26.56 0.43
C VAL A 282 30.99 -25.49 1.04
N VAL A 283 30.61 -25.02 2.24
CA VAL A 283 31.43 -24.07 3.01
C VAL A 283 32.41 -24.86 3.87
N ILE A 284 33.70 -24.57 3.73
CA ILE A 284 34.78 -25.17 4.52
C ILE A 284 35.41 -24.07 5.36
N GLY A 285 35.38 -24.22 6.68
CA GLY A 285 35.85 -23.22 7.62
C GLY A 285 35.99 -23.80 9.02
N HIS A 286 36.68 -23.07 9.90
CA HIS A 286 36.62 -23.35 11.34
C HIS A 286 35.20 -23.12 11.86
N GLU A 287 34.77 -23.90 12.86
CA GLU A 287 33.40 -23.85 13.39
C GLU A 287 32.99 -22.42 13.78
N ASP A 288 33.83 -21.73 14.56
CA ASP A 288 33.60 -20.34 14.99
C ASP A 288 33.49 -19.34 13.82
N VAL A 289 34.29 -19.53 12.77
CA VAL A 289 34.30 -18.66 11.58
C VAL A 289 33.04 -18.88 10.75
N VAL A 290 32.65 -20.14 10.54
CA VAL A 290 31.46 -20.48 9.76
C VAL A 290 30.19 -20.05 10.50
N GLU A 291 30.13 -20.21 11.82
CA GLU A 291 28.98 -19.78 12.63
C GLU A 291 28.78 -18.26 12.54
N ASN A 292 29.82 -17.47 12.80
CA ASN A 292 29.76 -16.01 12.64
C ASN A 292 29.45 -15.59 11.21
N TYR A 293 30.00 -16.28 10.20
CA TYR A 293 29.70 -15.99 8.81
C TYR A 293 28.23 -16.25 8.45
N VAL A 294 27.63 -17.31 9.00
CA VAL A 294 26.20 -17.59 8.87
C VAL A 294 25.37 -16.53 9.59
N ASP A 295 25.79 -16.11 10.77
CA ASP A 295 25.11 -15.06 11.54
C ASP A 295 25.14 -13.71 10.83
N MET A 296 26.24 -13.39 10.11
CA MET A 296 26.31 -12.21 9.23
C MET A 296 25.24 -12.24 8.12
N TYR A 297 24.92 -13.41 7.55
CA TYR A 297 23.77 -13.52 6.64
C TYR A 297 22.43 -13.48 7.38
N ALA A 298 22.36 -14.05 8.58
CA ALA A 298 21.15 -14.06 9.39
C ALA A 298 20.71 -12.63 9.76
N MET A 299 21.65 -11.70 9.98
CA MET A 299 21.39 -10.27 10.27
C MET A 299 20.40 -9.60 9.31
N PHE A 300 20.42 -9.96 8.03
CA PHE A 300 19.51 -9.36 7.04
C PHE A 300 18.06 -9.79 7.26
N SER A 301 17.83 -10.86 8.02
CA SER A 301 16.52 -11.47 8.27
C SER A 301 16.10 -11.51 9.75
N ASP A 302 17.06 -11.46 10.69
CA ASP A 302 16.83 -11.49 12.13
C ASP A 302 17.33 -10.19 12.79
N PRO A 303 16.43 -9.39 13.39
CA PRO A 303 16.82 -8.12 14.02
C PRO A 303 17.54 -8.31 15.37
N THR A 304 17.63 -9.54 15.89
CA THR A 304 18.24 -9.84 17.20
C THR A 304 19.66 -10.36 17.11
N THR A 305 20.12 -10.70 15.90
CA THR A 305 21.49 -11.10 15.62
C THR A 305 22.26 -9.89 15.13
N SER A 306 23.38 -9.58 15.76
CA SER A 306 24.40 -8.62 15.29
C SER A 306 25.76 -9.30 15.47
N VAL A 307 26.65 -9.10 14.49
CA VAL A 307 28.04 -9.59 14.52
C VAL A 307 28.94 -8.41 14.21
N ASP A 308 29.70 -7.98 15.19
CA ASP A 308 30.59 -6.83 15.10
C ASP A 308 32.05 -7.28 15.25
N GLU A 309 32.99 -6.32 15.18
CA GLU A 309 34.43 -6.57 15.32
C GLU A 309 34.82 -7.23 16.67
N ASP A 310 33.99 -7.06 17.70
CA ASP A 310 34.19 -7.64 19.03
C ASP A 310 33.86 -9.14 19.09
N ASP A 311 33.09 -9.67 18.14
CA ASP A 311 32.62 -11.07 18.16
C ASP A 311 33.66 -12.03 17.61
N ILE A 312 34.36 -11.65 16.53
CA ILE A 312 35.42 -12.48 15.92
C ILE A 312 36.45 -11.65 15.13
N ASP A 313 37.74 -11.94 15.36
CA ASP A 313 38.83 -11.47 14.50
C ASP A 313 39.18 -12.53 13.44
N PHE A 314 38.64 -12.34 12.24
CA PHE A 314 38.87 -13.22 11.08
C PHE A 314 40.34 -13.27 10.61
N LEU A 315 41.20 -12.35 11.07
CA LEU A 315 42.62 -12.29 10.69
C LEU A 315 43.54 -13.09 11.63
N GLU A 316 43.00 -13.72 12.66
CA GLU A 316 43.80 -14.54 13.55
C GLU A 316 44.45 -15.71 12.80
N SER A 317 45.75 -15.90 13.03
CA SER A 317 46.54 -16.92 12.33
C SER A 317 46.03 -18.36 12.49
N GLN A 318 45.20 -18.63 13.50
CA GLN A 318 44.59 -19.93 13.72
C GLN A 318 43.46 -20.27 12.74
N TYR A 319 42.86 -19.25 12.12
CA TYR A 319 41.77 -19.40 11.15
C TYR A 319 42.25 -19.46 9.70
N LEU A 320 43.55 -19.22 9.45
CA LEU A 320 44.13 -19.21 8.11
C LEU A 320 44.47 -20.63 7.63
N PHE A 321 44.00 -20.96 6.43
CA PHE A 321 44.31 -22.23 5.78
C PHE A 321 45.73 -22.30 5.24
N ASN A 322 46.33 -23.49 5.28
CA ASN A 322 47.60 -23.74 4.62
C ASN A 322 47.38 -23.97 3.12
N ARG A 323 48.10 -23.23 2.28
CA ARG A 323 47.97 -23.32 0.82
C ARG A 323 48.19 -24.72 0.24
N SER A 324 48.98 -25.57 0.90
CA SER A 324 49.15 -26.97 0.48
C SER A 324 47.89 -27.81 0.59
N GLN A 325 47.02 -27.53 1.57
CA GLN A 325 45.75 -28.25 1.78
C GLN A 325 44.67 -27.81 0.80
N LEU A 326 44.70 -26.54 0.37
CA LEU A 326 43.79 -26.01 -0.66
C LEU A 326 44.05 -26.66 -2.02
N LEU A 327 45.31 -26.88 -2.39
CA LEU A 327 45.67 -27.56 -3.64
C LEU A 327 45.22 -29.03 -3.69
N GLU A 328 45.09 -29.71 -2.55
CA GLU A 328 44.52 -31.07 -2.49
C GLU A 328 43.01 -31.06 -2.73
N LEU A 329 42.32 -29.96 -2.42
CA LEU A 329 40.88 -29.81 -2.66
C LEU A 329 40.57 -29.53 -4.15
N GLU A 330 41.46 -28.83 -4.85
CA GLU A 330 41.34 -28.59 -6.31
C GLU A 330 41.49 -29.87 -7.15
N ASP A 331 42.15 -30.91 -6.62
CA ASP A 331 42.44 -32.16 -7.36
C ASP A 331 41.25 -33.12 -7.40
N PHE A 332 40.14 -32.81 -6.70
CA PHE A 332 38.92 -33.61 -6.74
C PHE A 332 38.09 -33.29 -7.99
N ASP A 333 37.76 -34.32 -8.78
CA ASP A 333 36.97 -34.19 -10.01
C ASP A 333 35.56 -33.60 -9.78
N GLU A 334 35.02 -33.68 -8.56
CA GLU A 334 33.71 -33.11 -8.19
C GLU A 334 33.74 -31.64 -7.77
N VAL A 335 34.92 -31.02 -7.67
CA VAL A 335 35.08 -29.60 -7.30
C VAL A 335 35.21 -28.79 -8.59
N ASP A 336 34.18 -28.02 -8.93
CA ASP A 336 34.19 -27.18 -10.13
C ASP A 336 35.10 -25.94 -9.96
N GLU A 337 34.92 -25.20 -8.86
CA GLU A 337 35.64 -23.95 -8.56
C GLU A 337 35.84 -23.80 -7.05
N ILE A 338 36.92 -23.12 -6.65
CA ILE A 338 37.22 -22.79 -5.25
C ILE A 338 37.35 -21.27 -5.13
N GLU A 339 36.53 -20.69 -4.25
CA GLU A 339 36.58 -19.27 -3.94
C GLU A 339 37.21 -19.04 -2.55
N GLU A 340 38.30 -18.28 -2.52
CA GLU A 340 38.94 -17.85 -1.27
C GLU A 340 38.40 -16.48 -0.82
N ARG A 341 37.99 -16.37 0.44
CA ARG A 341 37.49 -15.13 1.04
C ARG A 341 38.31 -14.75 2.25
N LEU A 342 38.65 -13.47 2.35
CA LEU A 342 39.22 -12.88 3.55
C LEU A 342 38.25 -11.82 4.07
N ILE A 343 37.87 -11.90 5.35
CA ILE A 343 36.96 -10.94 5.96
C ILE A 343 37.75 -10.11 6.96
N MET A 344 37.50 -8.81 7.01
CA MET A 344 38.12 -7.89 7.97
C MET A 344 37.13 -6.78 8.30
N PHE A 345 36.90 -6.51 9.59
CA PHE A 345 36.18 -5.31 9.98
C PHE A 345 37.10 -4.09 9.91
N SER A 346 36.60 -3.00 9.35
CA SER A 346 37.34 -1.74 9.26
C SER A 346 36.39 -0.56 9.38
N ASP A 347 36.87 0.54 9.94
CA ASP A 347 36.23 1.84 9.81
C ASP A 347 36.19 2.24 8.32
N VAL A 348 34.99 2.45 7.80
CA VAL A 348 34.75 2.92 6.43
C VAL A 348 33.94 4.21 6.48
N GLU A 349 34.43 5.22 5.76
CA GLU A 349 33.74 6.49 5.53
C GLU A 349 33.31 6.55 4.06
N GLU A 350 32.01 6.74 3.81
CA GLU A 350 31.48 6.93 2.48
C GLU A 350 31.89 8.31 1.93
N LEU A 351 32.54 8.31 0.77
CA LEU A 351 32.88 9.54 0.07
C LEU A 351 31.76 9.95 -0.88
N ASP A 352 31.36 11.22 -0.82
CA ASP A 352 30.39 11.81 -1.74
C ASP A 352 30.87 11.74 -3.20
N GLY A 353 30.10 11.04 -4.04
CA GLY A 353 30.24 11.04 -5.49
C GLY A 353 29.53 12.25 -6.12
N TYR A 354 30.11 12.82 -7.17
CA TYR A 354 29.49 13.93 -7.92
C TYR A 354 29.14 13.48 -9.33
N TYR A 355 27.85 13.24 -9.59
CA TYR A 355 27.36 12.86 -10.91
C TYR A 355 26.83 14.07 -11.67
N TYR A 356 27.37 14.32 -12.86
CA TYR A 356 26.87 15.38 -13.74
C TYR A 356 25.79 14.83 -14.68
N TYR A 357 24.58 15.38 -14.62
CA TYR A 357 23.48 15.00 -15.52
C TYR A 357 23.21 16.09 -16.56
N TYR A 358 22.79 15.66 -17.75
CA TYR A 358 22.36 16.55 -18.84
C TYR A 358 20.83 16.59 -18.89
N GLY A 359 20.23 17.73 -18.52
CA GLY A 359 18.81 17.97 -18.76
C GLY A 359 18.53 18.39 -20.21
N GLU A 360 17.32 18.12 -20.69
CA GLU A 360 16.84 18.70 -21.95
C GLU A 360 16.85 20.24 -21.87
N GLU A 361 17.13 20.90 -22.99
CA GLU A 361 17.30 22.37 -23.10
C GLU A 361 18.52 22.96 -22.37
N GLY A 362 19.60 22.20 -22.19
CA GLY A 362 20.88 22.73 -21.68
C GLY A 362 20.91 22.98 -20.16
N THR A 363 19.95 22.41 -19.44
CA THR A 363 19.89 22.45 -17.98
C THR A 363 20.62 21.25 -17.39
N GLY A 364 21.96 21.28 -17.42
CA GLY A 364 22.80 20.29 -16.75
C GLY A 364 23.19 20.73 -15.33
N GLY A 365 23.43 19.78 -14.43
CA GLY A 365 23.82 20.05 -13.04
C GLY A 365 24.57 18.90 -12.40
N TYR A 366 25.24 19.18 -11.28
CA TYR A 366 25.84 18.14 -10.43
C TYR A 366 24.80 17.68 -9.41
N ARG A 367 24.63 16.36 -9.30
CA ARG A 367 23.94 15.70 -8.20
C ARG A 367 24.99 15.03 -7.33
N VAL A 368 24.97 15.35 -6.05
CA VAL A 368 25.75 14.61 -5.03
C VAL A 368 25.07 13.26 -4.83
N VAL A 369 25.86 12.20 -4.88
CA VAL A 369 25.48 10.80 -4.70
C VAL A 369 26.27 10.28 -3.50
N GLY A 370 25.57 9.92 -2.44
CA GLY A 370 26.16 9.55 -1.15
C GLY A 370 25.21 9.93 -0.04
N GLU A 371 25.20 9.15 1.04
CA GLU A 371 24.40 9.44 2.24
C GLU A 371 25.28 9.86 3.43
N GLY A 372 26.59 10.01 3.21
CA GLY A 372 27.56 10.42 4.23
C GLY A 372 27.69 9.39 5.35
N ARG A 373 27.61 8.10 5.01
CA ARG A 373 27.64 7.00 5.98
C ARG A 373 29.04 6.81 6.55
N ASP A 374 29.13 6.70 7.86
CA ASP A 374 30.34 6.32 8.60
C ASP A 374 30.04 5.16 9.53
N GLY A 375 30.94 4.19 9.61
CA GLY A 375 30.76 3.03 10.50
C GLY A 375 31.83 1.96 10.32
N VAL A 376 31.77 0.95 11.20
CA VAL A 376 32.60 -0.26 11.12
C VAL A 376 31.86 -1.26 10.23
N TYR A 377 32.47 -1.64 9.12
CA TYR A 377 31.86 -2.58 8.17
C TYR A 377 32.76 -3.78 7.89
N PRO A 378 32.19 -4.97 7.66
CA PRO A 378 32.94 -6.11 7.17
C PRO A 378 33.36 -5.89 5.72
N ILE A 379 34.66 -5.82 5.49
CA ILE A 379 35.29 -5.80 4.17
C ILE A 379 35.62 -7.23 3.79
N ILE A 380 35.07 -7.68 2.67
CA ILE A 380 35.34 -9.01 2.12
C ILE A 380 36.31 -8.85 0.94
N GLY A 381 37.53 -9.32 1.13
CA GLY A 381 38.51 -9.52 0.06
C GLY A 381 38.20 -10.80 -0.69
N ILE A 382 38.00 -10.67 -2.01
CA ILE A 382 37.71 -11.76 -2.94
C ILE A 382 38.70 -11.69 -4.11
N ASN A 383 39.04 -12.85 -4.69
CA ASN A 383 39.71 -12.87 -5.99
C ASN A 383 38.64 -12.76 -7.09
N HIS A 384 38.69 -11.70 -7.89
CA HIS A 384 37.69 -11.46 -8.93
C HIS A 384 37.69 -12.53 -10.03
N ASP A 385 38.85 -13.12 -10.33
CA ASP A 385 39.00 -14.10 -11.40
C ASP A 385 38.41 -15.48 -11.03
N ASP A 386 38.30 -15.79 -9.73
CA ASP A 386 37.87 -17.10 -9.20
C ASP A 386 36.51 -17.00 -8.46
N LEU A 387 35.70 -15.99 -8.83
CA LEU A 387 34.48 -15.67 -8.11
C LEU A 387 33.31 -16.57 -8.54
N ILE A 388 32.81 -17.39 -7.61
CA ILE A 388 31.66 -18.28 -7.86
C ILE A 388 30.35 -17.48 -7.82
N GLN A 389 30.27 -16.48 -6.95
CA GLN A 389 29.06 -15.68 -6.72
C GLN A 389 28.93 -14.51 -7.71
N ASP A 390 27.76 -14.37 -8.33
CA ASP A 390 27.46 -13.21 -9.18
C ASP A 390 26.87 -12.09 -8.31
N PHE A 391 27.76 -11.22 -7.80
CA PHE A 391 27.33 -10.01 -7.10
C PHE A 391 26.84 -8.99 -8.13
N GLU A 392 25.53 -8.72 -8.14
CA GLU A 392 24.99 -7.55 -8.83
C GLU A 392 25.49 -6.29 -8.11
N ILE A 393 26.63 -5.76 -8.56
CA ILE A 393 27.14 -4.45 -8.16
C ILE A 393 26.28 -3.41 -8.89
N GLU A 394 25.07 -3.16 -8.39
CA GLU A 394 24.28 -2.00 -8.80
C GLU A 394 24.92 -0.75 -8.17
N GLY A 395 25.73 -0.05 -8.96
CA GLY A 395 26.27 1.27 -8.64
C GLY A 395 25.30 2.40 -8.96
#